data_AF-A0A2T0HJX1-F1
#
_entry.id   AF-A0A2T0HJX1-F1
#
_cell.length_a   1.000
_cell.length_b   1.000
_cell.length_c   1.000
_cell.angle_alpha   90.00
_cell.angle_beta   90.00
_cell.angle_gamma   90.00
#
_symmetry.space_group_name_H-M   'P 1'
#
loop_
_entity.id
_entity.type
_entity.pdbx_description
1 polymer ?
#
loop_
_entity_poly.entity_id
_entity_poly.type
_entity_poly.pdbx_seq_one_letter_code
_entity_poly.pdbx_strand_id
1 'polypeptide(L)'
;MAGQLQRIDLSYSSANLRHPDSLVERLQGDQLVWWYGPIQQGKRTRSVPLAKIHFRQLFNDEPGPRTSAIVPLSSLPHYRKGTIWRNGKCISDTNLASPVQIFDVDFNESGWSLTSRADLLKQDRANVFHHDEYPLKYRQDLSRLIDFKLGGDKNLLIPCTEYFVRAYAKNMEVCRALATLRWSDVNFAFFDDVRRDEHRWLVRPSRKMRNYDAVFLAHLLYDDYTAFRIKHVNAQFTSQDPSKQIFMEATPWFRGKSQLQCRGRWINDGKTFLCLNLVGSSQPTGQEIEWQRKNFDSSEGEDGGRIVLPRPVRTAEAEQFLNEHSHAEPDNHSETVIVKTPPFKVLGEKRKVKKIKEVIKADRGRLGPRPSEANSHSSGEETGSGKNIGKLEHVADADVELETHGFLNDIWNAFRSIMADNPDRVTKVNWYTPTKFRDQGPPRAILLRPTTDWEPEEKSALGWVYLDRKTGKCRGLMVLRIQIDGKNYFCFEVQPINPNKAEYSGVLMKSHVQSPEEFEDFVKEICSRVRYVVGRFKHMYRSFPPNAKIFKHHQRDAKVLYRSRLINVLREMGVTLE
;
A
#
# COMPACT_ATOMS: atom_id res chain seq x y z
N MET A 1 -5.35 -17.55 33.06
CA MET A 1 -4.30 -17.96 32.09
C MET A 1 -4.92 -18.06 30.71
N ALA A 2 -4.26 -17.57 29.66
CA ALA A 2 -4.78 -17.75 28.31
C ALA A 2 -4.68 -19.23 27.94
N GLY A 3 -5.82 -19.90 27.76
CA GLY A 3 -5.87 -21.30 27.32
C GLY A 3 -5.32 -21.48 25.90
N GLN A 4 -5.37 -22.70 25.41
CA GLN A 4 -4.96 -23.07 24.06
C GLN A 4 -5.55 -22.12 23.00
N LEU A 5 -4.68 -21.52 22.19
CA LEU A 5 -5.08 -20.58 21.14
C LEU A 5 -5.50 -21.33 19.89
N GLN A 6 -6.52 -20.82 19.21
CA GLN A 6 -6.89 -21.30 17.89
C GLN A 6 -6.16 -20.47 16.83
N ARG A 7 -5.43 -21.15 15.95
CA ARG A 7 -4.83 -20.53 14.77
C ARG A 7 -5.91 -20.20 13.74
N ILE A 8 -5.78 -19.04 13.11
CA ILE A 8 -6.69 -18.56 12.08
C ILE A 8 -5.84 -18.07 10.91
N ASP A 9 -6.30 -18.30 9.69
CA ASP A 9 -5.64 -17.76 8.50
C ASP A 9 -5.62 -16.22 8.51
N LEU A 10 -4.61 -15.66 7.86
CA LEU A 10 -4.54 -14.21 7.69
C LEU A 10 -5.69 -13.76 6.79
N SER A 11 -6.44 -12.75 7.24
CA SER A 11 -7.59 -12.22 6.49
C SER A 11 -7.22 -11.30 5.32
N TYR A 12 -5.95 -11.24 4.94
CA TYR A 12 -5.44 -10.35 3.89
C TYR A 12 -4.18 -10.97 3.25
N SER A 13 -3.94 -10.67 1.98
CA SER A 13 -2.69 -11.06 1.31
C SER A 13 -1.54 -10.18 1.80
N SER A 14 -0.41 -10.82 2.10
CA SER A 14 0.77 -10.13 2.60
C SER A 14 2.00 -10.50 1.76
N ALA A 15 2.93 -9.56 1.61
CA ALA A 15 4.24 -9.88 1.07
C ALA A 15 5.03 -10.71 2.08
N ASN A 16 5.97 -11.52 1.60
CA ASN A 16 6.91 -12.24 2.44
C ASN A 16 8.03 -11.28 2.89
N LEU A 17 7.66 -10.34 3.75
CA LEU A 17 8.54 -9.30 4.29
C LEU A 17 9.41 -9.89 5.41
N ARG A 18 10.73 -9.73 5.27
CA ARG A 18 11.72 -10.14 6.26
C ARG A 18 12.54 -8.97 6.74
N HIS A 19 12.89 -9.02 8.02
CA HIS A 19 13.73 -8.03 8.67
C HIS A 19 15.02 -8.71 9.13
N PRO A 20 16.03 -8.85 8.25
CA PRO A 20 17.27 -9.57 8.58
C PRO A 20 17.98 -9.01 9.83
N ASP A 21 17.79 -7.72 10.10
CA ASP A 21 18.39 -7.02 11.24
C ASP A 21 17.57 -7.16 12.55
N SER A 22 16.33 -7.66 12.49
CA SER A 22 15.36 -7.55 13.59
C SER A 22 15.49 -8.57 14.71
N LEU A 23 16.35 -9.57 14.55
CA LEU A 23 16.43 -10.77 15.39
C LEU A 23 15.16 -11.65 15.39
N VAL A 24 14.04 -11.25 14.77
CA VAL A 24 12.81 -12.07 14.72
C VAL A 24 13.08 -13.39 14.01
N GLU A 25 13.87 -13.38 12.93
CA GLU A 25 14.29 -14.59 12.21
C GLU A 25 15.12 -15.55 13.08
N ARG A 26 15.80 -15.05 14.10
CA ARG A 26 16.62 -15.84 15.02
C ARG A 26 15.83 -16.44 16.18
N LEU A 27 14.57 -16.04 16.36
CA LEU A 27 13.71 -16.63 17.39
C LEU A 27 13.30 -18.04 16.96
N GLN A 28 13.53 -19.01 17.84
CA GLN A 28 13.22 -20.41 17.57
C GLN A 28 11.74 -20.73 17.82
N GLY A 29 11.16 -21.58 16.97
CA GLY A 29 9.77 -22.02 17.10
C GLY A 29 8.75 -20.92 16.81
N ASP A 30 7.53 -21.10 17.29
CA ASP A 30 6.41 -20.21 17.02
C ASP A 30 6.33 -19.10 18.04
N GLN A 31 6.30 -17.86 17.55
CA GLN A 31 6.34 -16.66 18.36
C GLN A 31 5.03 -15.89 18.19
N LEU A 32 4.21 -15.87 19.24
CA LEU A 32 2.98 -15.09 19.28
C LEU A 32 3.32 -13.64 19.66
N VAL A 33 2.96 -12.68 18.81
CA VAL A 33 3.06 -11.25 19.17
C VAL A 33 2.12 -10.96 20.33
N TRP A 34 2.68 -10.54 21.46
CA TRP A 34 1.93 -10.32 22.69
C TRP A 34 1.73 -8.84 23.00
N TRP A 35 2.80 -8.04 22.93
CA TRP A 35 2.73 -6.63 23.28
C TRP A 35 3.81 -5.80 22.60
N TYR A 36 3.60 -4.49 22.49
CA TYR A 36 4.61 -3.54 22.04
C TYR A 36 5.33 -2.94 23.24
N GLY A 37 6.66 -3.00 23.23
CA GLY A 37 7.50 -2.36 24.21
C GLY A 37 7.86 -0.92 23.82
N PRO A 38 8.93 -0.37 24.42
CA PRO A 38 9.37 0.99 24.11
C PRO A 38 9.94 1.11 22.69
N ILE A 39 9.93 2.33 22.18
CA ILE A 39 10.57 2.74 20.94
C ILE A 39 11.93 3.35 21.29
N GLN A 40 12.94 3.11 20.47
CA GLN A 40 14.27 3.71 20.58
C GLN A 40 14.60 4.42 19.27
N GLN A 41 15.34 5.53 19.35
CA GLN A 41 15.89 6.13 18.14
C GLN A 41 16.90 5.19 17.49
N GLY A 42 16.97 5.21 16.16
CA GLY A 42 18.00 4.46 15.46
C GLY A 42 19.40 5.04 15.71
N LYS A 43 20.43 4.20 15.64
CA LYS A 43 21.82 4.56 15.98
C LYS A 43 22.45 5.60 15.02
N ARG A 44 21.86 5.82 13.85
CA ARG A 44 22.32 6.79 12.84
C ARG A 44 21.34 7.96 12.76
N THR A 45 21.86 9.16 12.49
CA THR A 45 21.04 10.36 12.30
C THR A 45 19.95 10.11 11.26
N ARG A 46 18.69 10.43 11.58
CA ARG A 46 17.51 10.26 10.69
C ARG A 46 17.22 8.82 10.25
N SER A 47 17.81 7.82 10.91
CA SER A 47 17.44 6.41 10.69
C SER A 47 16.07 6.07 11.27
N VAL A 48 15.45 5.01 10.76
CA VAL A 48 14.11 4.58 11.20
C VAL A 48 14.16 4.23 12.70
N PRO A 49 13.22 4.71 13.53
CA PRO A 49 13.17 4.35 14.95
C PRO A 49 12.80 2.87 15.07
N LEU A 50 13.22 2.25 16.14
CA LEU A 50 13.05 0.82 16.34
C LEU A 50 12.09 0.57 17.49
N ALA A 51 11.08 -0.27 17.24
CA ALA A 51 10.11 -0.69 18.24
C ALA A 51 10.49 -2.05 18.80
N LYS A 52 10.51 -2.17 20.13
CA LYS A 52 10.63 -3.48 20.77
C LYS A 52 9.29 -4.21 20.71
N ILE A 53 9.31 -5.48 20.35
CA ILE A 53 8.14 -6.36 20.39
C ILE A 53 8.37 -7.44 21.43
N HIS A 54 7.36 -7.68 22.25
CA HIS A 54 7.31 -8.76 23.21
C HIS A 54 6.48 -9.91 22.62
N PHE A 55 7.07 -11.10 22.61
CA PHE A 55 6.41 -12.32 22.13
C PHE A 55 6.22 -13.31 23.28
N ARG A 56 5.34 -14.29 23.04
CA ARG A 56 5.24 -15.53 23.80
C ARG A 56 5.59 -16.68 22.85
N GLN A 57 6.57 -17.50 23.23
CA GLN A 57 6.86 -18.72 22.48
C GLN A 57 5.71 -19.70 22.69
N LEU A 58 5.19 -20.29 21.62
CA LEU A 58 4.09 -21.24 21.69
C LEU A 58 4.59 -22.68 21.80
N PHE A 59 3.97 -23.44 22.71
CA PHE A 59 4.10 -24.88 22.83
C PHE A 59 2.71 -25.48 22.75
N ASN A 60 2.41 -26.28 21.73
CA ASN A 60 1.06 -26.81 21.47
C ASN A 60 -0.03 -25.72 21.47
N ASP A 61 0.28 -24.57 20.88
CA ASP A 61 -0.57 -23.37 20.84
C ASP A 61 -0.90 -22.72 22.18
N GLU A 62 -0.16 -23.07 23.24
CA GLU A 62 -0.21 -22.39 24.53
C GLU A 62 0.93 -21.36 24.66
N PRO A 63 0.62 -20.13 25.13
CA PRO A 63 1.64 -19.12 25.41
C PRO A 63 2.62 -19.55 26.52
N GLY A 64 3.85 -19.87 26.14
CA GLY A 64 4.96 -20.26 27.01
C GLY A 64 5.84 -19.07 27.47
N PRO A 65 7.18 -19.21 27.52
CA PRO A 65 8.10 -18.16 27.94
C PRO A 65 8.07 -16.90 27.07
N ARG A 66 8.53 -15.78 27.63
CA ARG A 66 8.60 -14.50 26.94
C ARG A 66 9.91 -14.37 26.16
N THR A 67 9.80 -13.90 24.92
CA THR A 67 10.95 -13.49 24.10
C THR A 67 10.75 -12.06 23.62
N SER A 68 11.74 -11.47 22.95
CA SER A 68 11.58 -10.15 22.35
C SER A 68 12.49 -9.95 21.16
N ALA A 69 12.02 -9.13 20.22
CA ALA A 69 12.78 -8.68 19.06
C ALA A 69 12.65 -7.18 18.89
N ILE A 70 13.44 -6.59 18.00
CA ILE A 70 13.41 -5.16 17.70
C ILE A 70 13.17 -5.03 16.20
N VAL A 71 12.16 -4.28 15.79
CA VAL A 71 11.80 -4.10 14.37
C VAL A 71 11.74 -2.61 14.02
N PRO A 72 11.82 -2.23 12.74
CA PRO A 72 11.52 -0.86 12.34
C PRO A 72 10.10 -0.46 12.77
N LEU A 73 9.95 0.75 13.30
CA LEU A 73 8.64 1.30 13.67
C LEU A 73 7.65 1.28 12.51
N SER A 74 8.16 1.53 11.30
CA SER A 74 7.41 1.52 10.04
C SER A 74 6.83 0.15 9.69
N SER A 75 7.45 -0.94 10.14
CA SER A 75 6.99 -2.32 9.91
C SER A 75 6.06 -2.83 11.02
N LEU A 76 5.90 -2.07 12.12
CA LEU A 76 5.11 -2.48 13.28
C LEU A 76 3.66 -2.90 12.97
N PRO A 77 2.95 -2.30 11.99
CA PRO A 77 1.61 -2.76 11.60
C PRO A 77 1.54 -4.22 11.14
N HIS A 78 2.63 -4.83 10.66
CA HIS A 78 2.65 -6.25 10.30
C HIS A 78 2.64 -7.16 11.53
N TYR A 79 3.22 -6.70 12.63
CA TYR A 79 3.31 -7.44 13.89
C TYR A 79 2.09 -7.18 14.76
N ARG A 80 0.89 -7.51 14.28
CA ARG A 80 -0.34 -7.35 15.07
C ARG A 80 -0.37 -8.28 16.27
N LYS A 81 -0.88 -7.81 17.42
CA LYS A 81 -1.00 -8.63 18.63
C LYS A 81 -1.96 -9.80 18.34
N GLY A 82 -1.50 -11.02 18.56
CA GLY A 82 -2.21 -12.24 18.16
C GLY A 82 -1.68 -12.93 16.91
N THR A 83 -0.79 -12.30 16.13
CA THR A 83 -0.14 -12.97 14.99
C THR A 83 0.97 -13.91 15.44
N ILE A 84 1.15 -15.01 14.73
CA ILE A 84 2.19 -16.01 14.98
C ILE A 84 3.27 -15.89 13.92
N TRP A 85 4.50 -15.82 14.39
CA TRP A 85 5.70 -15.68 13.58
C TRP A 85 6.62 -16.89 13.74
N ARG A 86 7.14 -17.40 12.63
CA ARG A 86 8.13 -18.49 12.60
C ARG A 86 9.25 -18.12 11.65
N ASN A 87 10.49 -18.19 12.12
CA ASN A 87 11.69 -17.88 11.34
C ASN A 87 11.60 -16.52 10.63
N GLY A 88 10.98 -15.51 11.25
CA GLY A 88 10.81 -14.18 10.64
C GLY A 88 9.65 -14.04 9.64
N LYS A 89 8.80 -15.08 9.45
CA LYS A 89 7.56 -14.99 8.64
C LYS A 89 6.35 -14.91 9.55
N CYS A 90 5.38 -14.04 9.23
CA CYS A 90 4.03 -14.20 9.76
C CYS A 90 3.36 -15.41 9.10
N ILE A 91 2.96 -16.41 9.89
CA ILE A 91 2.37 -17.65 9.39
C ILE A 91 0.88 -17.79 9.66
N SER A 92 0.34 -17.10 10.68
CA SER A 92 -1.10 -17.12 11.00
C SER A 92 -1.49 -15.98 11.94
N ASP A 93 -2.80 -15.73 12.07
CA ASP A 93 -3.41 -14.97 13.17
C ASP A 93 -3.96 -15.96 14.24
N THR A 94 -4.59 -15.44 15.29
CA THR A 94 -5.26 -16.25 16.33
C THR A 94 -6.60 -15.67 16.76
N ASN A 95 -7.35 -16.47 17.51
CA ASN A 95 -8.54 -16.04 18.27
C ASN A 95 -8.19 -15.26 19.56
N LEU A 96 -6.93 -14.84 19.77
CA LEU A 96 -6.50 -14.12 20.98
C LEU A 96 -7.39 -12.90 21.26
N ALA A 97 -7.75 -12.17 20.20
CA ALA A 97 -8.63 -11.03 20.27
C ALA A 97 -10.04 -11.41 19.80
N SER A 98 -11.06 -10.89 20.50
CA SER A 98 -12.48 -11.05 20.20
C SER A 98 -12.80 -10.73 18.72
N PRO A 99 -14.00 -11.12 18.25
CA PRO A 99 -14.59 -10.52 17.07
C PRO A 99 -14.57 -9.00 17.15
N VAL A 100 -14.65 -8.38 15.98
CA VAL A 100 -14.59 -6.93 15.82
C VAL A 100 -15.75 -6.28 16.56
N GLN A 101 -15.44 -5.26 17.37
CA GLN A 101 -16.41 -4.43 18.09
C GLN A 101 -16.22 -2.97 17.71
N ILE A 102 -17.32 -2.22 17.64
CA ILE A 102 -17.33 -0.78 17.37
C ILE A 102 -17.68 -0.06 18.67
N PHE A 103 -16.94 1.00 18.97
CA PHE A 103 -17.13 1.82 20.15
C PHE A 103 -17.35 3.27 19.74
N ASP A 104 -18.44 3.86 20.25
CA ASP A 104 -18.62 5.31 20.22
C ASP A 104 -17.72 5.94 21.28
N VAL A 105 -16.89 6.88 20.85
CA VAL A 105 -15.88 7.53 21.68
C VAL A 105 -15.95 9.04 21.50
N ASP A 106 -15.40 9.75 22.47
CA ASP A 106 -15.29 11.20 22.43
C ASP A 106 -13.83 11.61 22.37
N PHE A 107 -13.42 12.23 21.25
CA PHE A 107 -12.05 12.69 21.06
C PHE A 107 -11.79 14.08 21.64
N ASN A 108 -12.81 14.73 22.21
CA ASN A 108 -12.60 15.91 23.03
C ASN A 108 -11.83 15.54 24.32
N GLU A 109 -11.13 16.52 24.88
CA GLU A 109 -10.18 16.32 26.00
C GLU A 109 -10.83 15.78 27.29
N SER A 110 -12.15 15.96 27.46
CA SER A 110 -12.91 15.38 28.57
C SER A 110 -13.24 13.88 28.38
N GLY A 111 -13.19 13.40 27.13
CA GLY A 111 -13.62 12.07 26.70
C GLY A 111 -12.57 10.97 26.85
N TRP A 112 -11.30 11.36 27.04
CA TRP A 112 -10.20 10.43 27.17
C TRP A 112 -9.15 10.94 28.17
N SER A 113 -8.28 10.04 28.62
CA SER A 113 -7.08 10.37 29.41
C SER A 113 -5.92 9.45 29.04
N LEU A 114 -4.71 9.78 29.48
CA LEU A 114 -3.55 8.89 29.36
C LEU A 114 -3.33 8.15 30.67
N THR A 115 -2.96 6.88 30.55
CA THR A 115 -2.60 6.04 31.70
C THR A 115 -1.56 5.00 31.30
N SER A 116 -1.12 4.20 32.26
CA SER A 116 -0.31 3.00 32.06
C SER A 116 -0.61 2.06 33.22
N ARG A 117 -0.16 0.80 33.15
CA ARG A 117 -0.32 -0.09 34.31
C ARG A 117 0.42 0.45 35.53
N ALA A 118 1.60 1.05 35.34
CA ALA A 118 2.34 1.71 36.41
C ALA A 118 1.55 2.88 37.04
N ASP A 119 0.87 3.70 36.23
CA ASP A 119 0.04 4.81 36.74
C ASP A 119 -1.18 4.30 37.50
N LEU A 120 -1.86 3.28 36.97
CA LEU A 120 -3.01 2.65 37.63
C LEU A 120 -2.62 2.05 38.98
N LEU A 121 -1.45 1.41 39.09
CA LEU A 121 -0.96 0.89 40.37
C LEU A 121 -0.66 2.02 41.36
N LYS A 122 -0.04 3.12 40.91
CA LYS A 122 0.24 4.29 41.77
C LYS A 122 -1.02 5.00 42.25
N GLN A 123 -2.09 4.94 41.46
CA GLN A 123 -3.40 5.55 41.77
C GLN A 123 -4.35 4.60 42.51
N ASP A 124 -3.87 3.42 42.93
CA ASP A 124 -4.71 2.38 43.55
C ASP A 124 -5.92 1.96 42.70
N ARG A 125 -5.73 1.94 41.38
CA ARG A 125 -6.70 1.56 40.34
C ARG A 125 -6.25 0.33 39.54
N ALA A 126 -5.48 -0.55 40.17
CA ALA A 126 -4.88 -1.72 39.52
C ALA A 126 -5.92 -2.67 38.89
N ASN A 127 -7.14 -2.68 39.43
CA ASN A 127 -8.27 -3.45 38.92
C ASN A 127 -8.68 -3.06 37.49
N VAL A 128 -8.47 -1.80 37.07
CA VAL A 128 -8.83 -1.35 35.71
C VAL A 128 -8.05 -2.11 34.63
N PHE A 129 -6.80 -2.50 34.94
CA PHE A 129 -5.98 -3.32 34.07
C PHE A 129 -5.02 -4.21 34.86
N HIS A 130 -5.56 -5.27 35.45
CA HIS A 130 -4.79 -6.15 36.32
C HIS A 130 -3.81 -7.03 35.53
N HIS A 131 -2.70 -7.43 36.19
CA HIS A 131 -1.68 -8.26 35.53
C HIS A 131 -2.21 -9.64 35.14
N ASP A 132 -3.07 -10.23 35.96
CA ASP A 132 -3.51 -11.62 35.78
C ASP A 132 -4.52 -11.80 34.64
N GLU A 133 -5.22 -10.72 34.26
CA GLU A 133 -6.16 -10.71 33.15
C GLU A 133 -5.45 -10.66 31.79
N TYR A 134 -4.33 -9.92 31.73
CA TYR A 134 -3.43 -9.91 30.58
C TYR A 134 -1.97 -9.66 31.01
N PRO A 135 -1.17 -10.73 31.22
CA PRO A 135 0.18 -10.60 31.75
C PRO A 135 1.12 -9.87 30.79
N LEU A 136 1.55 -8.66 31.14
CA LEU A 136 2.60 -7.95 30.38
C LEU A 136 3.99 -8.43 30.80
N LYS A 137 5.05 -7.88 30.19
CA LYS A 137 6.43 -8.23 30.58
C LYS A 137 6.73 -7.78 32.01
N TYR A 138 6.31 -6.58 32.37
CA TYR A 138 6.52 -6.00 33.69
C TYR A 138 5.19 -5.84 34.42
N ARG A 139 5.19 -6.00 35.75
CA ARG A 139 4.01 -5.71 36.58
C ARG A 139 3.70 -4.21 36.60
N GLN A 140 4.72 -3.38 36.79
CA GLN A 140 4.65 -1.92 36.65
C GLN A 140 5.06 -1.51 35.23
N ASP A 141 4.27 -1.93 34.23
CA ASP A 141 4.58 -1.63 32.82
C ASP A 141 4.30 -0.15 32.49
N LEU A 142 5.25 0.49 31.82
CA LEU A 142 5.22 1.91 31.45
C LEU A 142 4.58 2.18 30.09
N SER A 143 4.14 1.13 29.36
CA SER A 143 3.43 1.30 28.09
C SER A 143 2.21 2.18 28.28
N ARG A 144 2.19 3.31 27.56
CA ARG A 144 1.12 4.28 27.63
C ARG A 144 -0.13 3.79 26.89
N LEU A 145 -1.28 4.06 27.48
CA LEU A 145 -2.61 3.69 27.02
C LEU A 145 -3.47 4.96 26.96
N ILE A 146 -4.29 5.07 25.93
CA ILE A 146 -5.42 5.99 25.89
C ILE A 146 -6.59 5.30 26.59
N ASP A 147 -7.18 5.97 27.57
CA ASP A 147 -8.35 5.53 28.32
C ASP A 147 -9.57 6.36 27.91
N PHE A 148 -10.40 5.80 27.03
CA PHE A 148 -11.65 6.42 26.56
C PHE A 148 -12.82 6.06 27.47
N LYS A 149 -13.64 7.04 27.83
CA LYS A 149 -14.86 6.84 28.61
C LYS A 149 -16.00 6.39 27.66
N LEU A 150 -16.64 5.24 27.94
CA LEU A 150 -17.72 4.68 27.10
C LEU A 150 -19.14 4.85 27.69
N GLY A 151 -19.24 5.31 28.94
CA GLY A 151 -20.52 5.42 29.68
C GLY A 151 -20.80 4.20 30.56
N GLY A 152 -21.62 4.39 31.61
CA GLY A 152 -22.00 3.31 32.54
C GLY A 152 -20.82 2.60 33.21
N ASP A 153 -19.89 3.37 33.77
CA ASP A 153 -18.61 2.93 34.37
C ASP A 153 -17.70 2.10 33.46
N LYS A 154 -17.98 2.07 32.14
CA LYS A 154 -17.15 1.36 31.16
C LYS A 154 -16.13 2.26 30.50
N ASN A 155 -15.01 1.65 30.12
CA ASN A 155 -13.94 2.32 29.40
C ASN A 155 -13.27 1.43 28.35
N LEU A 156 -12.56 2.08 27.42
CA LEU A 156 -11.79 1.45 26.35
C LEU A 156 -10.32 1.87 26.48
N LEU A 157 -9.45 0.88 26.70
CA LEU A 157 -8.01 1.06 26.73
C LEU A 157 -7.39 0.72 25.38
N ILE A 158 -6.65 1.67 24.80
CA ILE A 158 -5.90 1.46 23.54
C ILE A 158 -4.43 1.79 23.75
N PRO A 159 -3.49 0.89 23.42
CA PRO A 159 -2.08 1.23 23.45
C PRO A 159 -1.76 2.43 22.54
N CYS A 160 -1.07 3.44 23.08
CA CYS A 160 -0.72 4.64 22.32
C CYS A 160 0.07 4.30 21.06
N THR A 161 1.01 3.35 21.14
CA THR A 161 1.75 2.86 19.96
C THR A 161 0.84 2.23 18.91
N GLU A 162 -0.18 1.46 19.31
CA GLU A 162 -1.18 0.90 18.37
C GLU A 162 -1.98 2.02 17.70
N TYR A 163 -2.45 2.99 18.49
CA TYR A 163 -3.21 4.12 17.99
C TYR A 163 -2.38 4.96 17.00
N PHE A 164 -1.11 5.22 17.30
CA PHE A 164 -0.21 5.96 16.41
C PHE A 164 0.00 5.26 15.06
N VAL A 165 0.40 3.98 15.07
CA VAL A 165 0.76 3.29 13.82
C VAL A 165 -0.44 2.87 12.98
N ARG A 166 -1.67 3.00 13.49
CA ARG A 166 -2.89 2.61 12.77
C ARG A 166 -3.84 3.77 12.48
N ALA A 167 -3.99 4.75 13.38
CA ALA A 167 -5.03 5.78 13.29
C ALA A 167 -4.51 7.20 12.99
N TYR A 168 -3.20 7.45 12.99
CA TYR A 168 -2.67 8.77 12.61
C TYR A 168 -2.67 8.95 11.08
N ALA A 169 -2.08 8.01 10.36
CA ALA A 169 -1.97 8.07 8.89
C ALA A 169 -2.05 6.66 8.30
N LYS A 170 -2.39 6.58 7.01
CA LYS A 170 -2.45 5.31 6.28
C LYS A 170 -1.07 4.83 5.87
N ASN A 171 -0.16 5.73 5.50
CA ASN A 171 1.22 5.38 5.19
C ASN A 171 2.14 5.64 6.38
N MET A 172 2.89 4.60 6.76
CA MET A 172 3.87 4.65 7.82
C MET A 172 5.04 5.59 7.53
N GLU A 173 5.22 6.06 6.30
CA GLU A 173 6.14 7.16 5.98
C GLU A 173 5.80 8.44 6.75
N VAL A 174 4.51 8.73 6.98
CA VAL A 174 4.07 9.86 7.82
C VAL A 174 4.52 9.64 9.26
N CYS A 175 4.19 8.48 9.84
CA CYS A 175 4.55 8.13 11.21
C CYS A 175 6.09 8.09 11.41
N ARG A 176 6.83 7.57 10.43
CA ARG A 176 8.30 7.56 10.41
C ARG A 176 8.84 8.99 10.40
N ALA A 177 8.35 9.85 9.51
CA ALA A 177 8.79 11.25 9.45
C ALA A 177 8.57 11.96 10.78
N LEU A 178 7.39 11.80 11.40
CA LEU A 178 7.09 12.36 12.72
C LEU A 178 8.00 11.82 13.83
N ALA A 179 8.45 10.57 13.73
CA ALA A 179 9.29 9.95 14.74
C ALA A 179 10.81 10.12 14.50
N THR A 180 11.23 10.72 13.37
CA THR A 180 12.65 10.83 12.99
C THR A 180 13.12 12.23 12.65
N LEU A 181 12.25 13.06 12.08
CA LEU A 181 12.62 14.37 11.55
C LEU A 181 12.38 15.46 12.59
N ARG A 182 13.15 16.54 12.52
CA ARG A 182 12.83 17.77 13.26
C ARG A 182 11.55 18.37 12.71
N TRP A 183 10.83 19.16 13.50
CA TRP A 183 9.57 19.77 13.06
C TRP A 183 9.67 20.55 11.73
N SER A 184 10.73 21.31 11.51
CA SER A 184 10.95 21.99 10.22
C SER A 184 11.12 21.01 9.05
N ASP A 185 11.87 19.92 9.28
CA ASP A 185 12.08 18.87 8.28
C ASP A 185 10.79 18.06 8.01
N VAL A 186 9.92 17.88 9.02
CA VAL A 186 8.60 17.26 8.87
C VAL A 186 7.76 18.06 7.88
N ASN A 187 7.70 19.38 8.04
CA ASN A 187 6.94 20.25 7.13
C ASN A 187 7.46 20.16 5.69
N PHE A 188 8.79 20.16 5.51
CA PHE A 188 9.40 19.97 4.18
C PHE A 188 9.15 18.58 3.59
N ALA A 189 9.11 17.54 4.44
CA ALA A 189 8.79 16.19 3.99
C ALA A 189 7.32 16.06 3.55
N PHE A 190 6.41 16.83 4.15
CA PHE A 190 4.98 16.71 3.94
C PHE A 190 4.42 17.66 2.88
N PHE A 191 4.94 18.88 2.80
CA PHE A 191 4.36 19.96 1.99
C PHE A 191 5.40 20.58 1.05
N ASP A 192 4.99 20.87 -0.18
CA ASP A 192 5.72 21.78 -1.07
C ASP A 192 5.50 23.24 -0.65
N ASP A 193 4.37 23.54 -0.01
CA ASP A 193 4.01 24.86 0.50
C ASP A 193 3.09 24.72 1.73
N VAL A 194 3.44 25.43 2.81
CA VAL A 194 2.71 25.43 4.09
C VAL A 194 1.78 26.63 4.26
N ARG A 195 1.63 27.49 3.23
CA ARG A 195 0.71 28.63 3.28
C ARG A 195 -0.74 28.15 3.26
N ARG A 196 -1.50 28.57 4.28
CA ARG A 196 -2.96 28.37 4.38
C ARG A 196 -3.68 29.27 3.37
N ASP A 197 -4.67 28.74 2.69
CA ASP A 197 -5.67 29.53 1.95
C ASP A 197 -6.77 29.98 2.93
N GLU A 198 -7.23 31.23 2.80
CA GLU A 198 -8.16 31.84 3.77
C GLU A 198 -9.57 31.23 3.73
N HIS A 199 -9.97 30.67 2.60
CA HIS A 199 -11.35 30.22 2.39
C HIS A 199 -11.46 28.73 2.15
N ARG A 200 -10.35 28.05 1.82
CA ARG A 200 -10.37 26.65 1.38
C ARG A 200 -9.28 25.85 2.05
N TRP A 201 -9.53 24.57 2.25
CA TRP A 201 -8.49 23.62 2.69
C TRP A 201 -7.67 23.14 1.50
N LEU A 202 -6.79 24.02 1.02
CA LEU A 202 -5.87 23.73 -0.07
C LEU A 202 -4.57 23.15 0.48
N VAL A 203 -4.29 21.89 0.12
CA VAL A 203 -3.07 21.17 0.49
C VAL A 203 -2.18 21.02 -0.73
N ARG A 204 -0.95 21.51 -0.62
CA ARG A 204 0.13 21.33 -1.61
C ARG A 204 1.16 20.34 -1.08
N PRO A 205 0.90 19.03 -1.22
CA PRO A 205 1.76 17.99 -0.67
C PRO A 205 3.11 17.95 -1.38
N SER A 206 4.13 17.48 -0.67
CA SER A 206 5.40 17.12 -1.29
C SER A 206 5.23 15.94 -2.26
N ARG A 207 6.23 15.73 -3.11
CA ARG A 207 6.30 14.55 -4.00
C ARG A 207 6.26 13.20 -3.25
N LYS A 208 6.64 13.18 -1.97
CA LYS A 208 6.71 11.96 -1.14
C LYS A 208 5.34 11.54 -0.62
N MET A 209 4.49 12.50 -0.30
CA MET A 209 3.16 12.21 0.23
C MET A 209 2.24 11.62 -0.85
N ARG A 210 1.10 11.06 -0.45
CA ARG A 210 0.10 10.45 -1.35
C ARG A 210 -1.29 10.88 -0.92
N ASN A 211 -2.27 10.76 -1.82
CA ASN A 211 -3.62 11.30 -1.58
C ASN A 211 -4.38 10.57 -0.48
N TYR A 212 -4.03 9.34 -0.17
CA TYR A 212 -4.70 8.59 0.89
C TYR A 212 -4.48 9.20 2.29
N ASP A 213 -3.46 10.04 2.48
CA ASP A 213 -3.18 10.80 3.71
C ASP A 213 -3.66 12.26 3.64
N ALA A 214 -4.45 12.63 2.63
CA ALA A 214 -4.88 14.02 2.42
C ALA A 214 -5.65 14.60 3.62
N VAL A 215 -6.47 13.80 4.30
CA VAL A 215 -7.21 14.23 5.50
C VAL A 215 -6.26 14.57 6.65
N PHE A 216 -5.31 13.69 6.93
CA PHE A 216 -4.29 13.94 7.96
C PHE A 216 -3.49 15.21 7.66
N LEU A 217 -3.00 15.35 6.42
CA LEU A 217 -2.21 16.50 6.00
C LEU A 217 -3.00 17.81 6.00
N ALA A 218 -4.28 17.79 5.63
CA ALA A 218 -5.13 18.96 5.70
C ALA A 218 -5.36 19.43 7.14
N HIS A 219 -5.68 18.51 8.06
CA HIS A 219 -5.83 18.85 9.47
C HIS A 219 -4.53 19.31 10.09
N LEU A 220 -3.40 18.67 9.78
CA LEU A 220 -2.10 19.13 10.24
C LEU A 220 -1.80 20.58 9.80
N LEU A 221 -2.24 20.95 8.60
CA LEU A 221 -2.02 22.28 8.05
C LEU A 221 -3.00 23.33 8.60
N TYR A 222 -4.29 23.01 8.71
CA TYR A 222 -5.36 23.98 8.99
C TYR A 222 -5.98 23.90 10.39
N ASP A 223 -5.82 22.81 11.11
CA ASP A 223 -6.38 22.61 12.45
C ASP A 223 -5.29 22.75 13.51
N ASP A 224 -5.37 23.81 14.32
CA ASP A 224 -4.34 24.13 15.32
C ASP A 224 -4.31 23.09 16.46
N TYR A 225 -5.44 22.46 16.78
CA TYR A 225 -5.46 21.36 17.76
C TYR A 225 -4.70 20.15 17.20
N THR A 226 -4.96 19.76 15.96
CA THR A 226 -4.21 18.70 15.28
C THR A 226 -2.72 19.03 15.24
N ALA A 227 -2.35 20.23 14.77
CA ALA A 227 -0.95 20.65 14.69
C ALA A 227 -0.26 20.55 16.05
N PHE A 228 -0.91 20.99 17.13
CA PHE A 228 -0.40 20.89 18.49
C PHE A 228 -0.19 19.43 18.93
N ARG A 229 -1.19 18.56 18.74
CA ARG A 229 -1.11 17.13 19.13
C ARG A 229 -0.03 16.37 18.34
N ILE A 230 0.08 16.63 17.04
CA ILE A 230 1.09 16.01 16.18
C ILE A 230 2.50 16.50 16.53
N LYS A 231 2.66 17.81 16.79
CA LYS A 231 3.94 18.38 17.24
C LYS A 231 4.37 17.81 18.59
N HIS A 232 3.43 17.56 19.51
CA HIS A 232 3.72 16.90 20.78
C HIS A 232 4.27 15.48 20.60
N VAL A 233 3.71 14.69 19.67
CA VAL A 233 4.26 13.36 19.33
C VAL A 233 5.69 13.49 18.76
N ASN A 234 5.92 14.42 17.83
CA ASN A 234 7.26 14.67 17.28
C ASN A 234 8.28 15.10 18.37
N ALA A 235 7.86 15.93 19.32
CA ALA A 235 8.72 16.41 20.40
C ALA A 235 9.21 15.27 21.31
N GLN A 236 8.40 14.24 21.53
CA GLN A 236 8.80 13.06 22.31
C GLN A 236 10.01 12.34 21.70
N PHE A 237 10.16 12.38 20.37
CA PHE A 237 11.33 11.84 19.70
C PHE A 237 12.47 12.84 19.67
N THR A 238 12.22 14.06 19.24
CA THR A 238 13.30 15.01 18.90
C THR A 238 13.93 15.70 20.11
N SER A 239 13.25 15.72 21.27
CA SER A 239 13.69 16.46 22.46
C SER A 239 14.29 15.57 23.56
N GLN A 240 14.31 14.25 23.35
CA GLN A 240 14.85 13.29 24.32
C GLN A 240 16.23 12.80 23.90
N ASP A 241 17.01 12.35 24.87
CA ASP A 241 18.27 11.66 24.63
C ASP A 241 18.05 10.45 23.68
N PRO A 242 18.86 10.28 22.61
CA PRO A 242 18.68 9.21 21.64
C PRO A 242 18.73 7.78 22.21
N SER A 243 19.42 7.56 23.34
CA SER A 243 19.50 6.27 24.02
C SER A 243 18.26 5.97 24.88
N LYS A 244 17.45 7.00 25.19
CA LYS A 244 16.30 6.86 26.07
C LYS A 244 15.18 6.06 25.40
N GLN A 245 14.60 5.16 26.17
CA GLN A 245 13.41 4.42 25.78
C GLN A 245 12.19 5.34 25.80
N ILE A 246 11.47 5.39 24.68
CA ILE A 246 10.27 6.19 24.51
C ILE A 246 9.04 5.30 24.66
N PHE A 247 8.28 5.55 25.71
CA PHE A 247 6.91 5.04 25.87
C PHE A 247 5.96 6.10 25.33
N MET A 248 5.65 5.99 24.04
CA MET A 248 4.96 7.04 23.27
C MET A 248 3.59 7.40 23.87
N GLU A 249 3.33 8.70 23.97
CA GLU A 249 2.04 9.30 24.31
C GLU A 249 1.40 9.84 23.02
N ALA A 250 0.75 8.97 22.27
CA ALA A 250 -0.04 9.35 21.10
C ALA A 250 -1.51 9.46 21.52
N THR A 251 -2.11 10.61 21.25
CA THR A 251 -3.47 10.96 21.67
C THR A 251 -4.37 11.21 20.45
N PRO A 252 -5.70 11.31 20.60
CA PRO A 252 -6.59 11.71 19.51
C PRO A 252 -6.15 13.03 18.88
N TRP A 253 -5.84 12.99 17.58
CA TRP A 253 -5.29 14.13 16.84
C TRP A 253 -6.38 15.04 16.25
N PHE A 254 -7.65 14.70 16.38
CA PHE A 254 -8.79 15.55 16.04
C PHE A 254 -9.86 15.49 17.14
N ARG A 255 -10.82 16.40 17.12
CA ARG A 255 -11.90 16.52 18.14
C ARG A 255 -13.24 16.01 17.62
N GLY A 256 -14.18 15.79 18.55
CA GLY A 256 -15.56 15.41 18.25
C GLY A 256 -15.92 13.97 18.63
N LYS A 257 -17.21 13.66 18.57
CA LYS A 257 -17.72 12.30 18.73
C LYS A 257 -17.35 11.49 17.49
N SER A 258 -16.90 10.27 17.70
CA SER A 258 -16.29 9.44 16.68
C SER A 258 -16.48 7.97 17.01
N GLN A 259 -16.16 7.11 16.06
CA GLN A 259 -16.17 5.66 16.25
C GLN A 259 -14.77 5.08 16.08
N LEU A 260 -14.47 4.08 16.89
CA LEU A 260 -13.30 3.22 16.76
C LEU A 260 -13.75 1.77 16.60
N GLN A 261 -13.05 1.03 15.75
CA GLN A 261 -13.31 -0.38 15.51
C GLN A 261 -12.11 -1.19 15.99
N CYS A 262 -12.35 -2.08 16.95
CA CYS A 262 -11.32 -2.74 17.75
C CYS A 262 -11.52 -4.26 17.79
N ARG A 263 -10.42 -5.01 17.92
CA ARG A 263 -10.41 -6.39 18.41
C ARG A 263 -9.61 -6.45 19.70
N GLY A 264 -10.13 -7.14 20.71
CA GLY A 264 -9.54 -7.06 22.04
C GLY A 264 -10.13 -8.05 23.03
N ARG A 265 -10.13 -7.67 24.31
CA ARG A 265 -10.70 -8.47 25.40
C ARG A 265 -11.41 -7.57 26.39
N TRP A 266 -12.56 -8.03 26.87
CA TRP A 266 -13.16 -7.48 28.08
C TRP A 266 -12.37 -8.01 29.28
N ILE A 267 -12.00 -7.09 30.16
CA ILE A 267 -11.30 -7.31 31.43
C ILE A 267 -12.02 -6.49 32.52
N ASN A 268 -11.56 -6.56 33.77
CA ASN A 268 -12.15 -5.89 34.93
C ASN A 268 -13.66 -6.21 35.01
N ASP A 269 -13.99 -7.49 34.99
CA ASP A 269 -15.37 -8.02 35.01
C ASP A 269 -16.29 -7.41 33.92
N GLY A 270 -15.74 -7.15 32.74
CA GLY A 270 -16.50 -6.59 31.61
C GLY A 270 -16.71 -5.08 31.67
N LYS A 271 -16.03 -4.37 32.58
CA LYS A 271 -16.06 -2.91 32.66
C LYS A 271 -15.05 -2.26 31.72
N THR A 272 -13.91 -2.89 31.49
CA THR A 272 -12.85 -2.34 30.64
C THR A 272 -12.70 -3.18 29.38
N PHE A 273 -12.71 -2.56 28.20
CA PHE A 273 -12.28 -3.22 26.96
C PHE A 273 -10.81 -2.89 26.67
N LEU A 274 -9.94 -3.89 26.68
CA LEU A 274 -8.55 -3.77 26.25
C LEU A 274 -8.45 -4.02 24.75
N CYS A 275 -8.24 -2.97 23.96
CA CYS A 275 -7.97 -3.07 22.54
C CYS A 275 -6.56 -3.62 22.28
N LEU A 276 -6.50 -4.79 21.64
CA LEU A 276 -5.23 -5.40 21.23
C LEU A 276 -4.86 -4.98 19.79
N ASN A 277 -5.87 -4.88 18.92
CA ASN A 277 -5.73 -4.48 17.53
C ASN A 277 -6.78 -3.41 17.19
N LEU A 278 -6.30 -2.24 16.75
CA LEU A 278 -7.16 -1.20 16.21
C LEU A 278 -7.31 -1.43 14.70
N VAL A 279 -8.53 -1.67 14.22
CA VAL A 279 -8.78 -2.10 12.84
C VAL A 279 -9.61 -1.11 12.03
N GLY A 280 -10.10 -0.04 12.66
CA GLY A 280 -10.73 1.07 11.97
C GLY A 280 -10.96 2.29 12.86
N SER A 281 -11.15 3.44 12.23
CA SER A 281 -11.46 4.71 12.89
C SER A 281 -12.30 5.58 11.97
N SER A 282 -13.13 6.43 12.55
CA SER A 282 -13.73 7.53 11.78
C SER A 282 -12.68 8.55 11.39
N GLN A 283 -12.99 9.34 10.37
CA GLN A 283 -12.20 10.52 9.98
C GLN A 283 -12.83 11.79 10.57
N PRO A 284 -12.05 12.86 10.80
CA PRO A 284 -12.61 14.15 11.14
C PRO A 284 -13.51 14.71 10.02
N THR A 285 -14.55 15.45 10.43
CA THR A 285 -15.55 16.08 9.54
C THR A 285 -15.20 17.55 9.20
N GLY A 286 -16.10 18.32 8.56
CA GLY A 286 -15.85 19.69 8.00
C GLY A 286 -15.98 19.83 6.45
N GLN A 287 -15.24 20.76 5.82
CA GLN A 287 -15.29 21.04 4.37
C GLN A 287 -14.41 20.17 3.45
N GLU A 288 -14.76 20.11 2.15
CA GLU A 288 -13.97 19.40 1.12
C GLU A 288 -12.50 19.85 1.09
N ILE A 289 -11.58 18.89 0.89
CA ILE A 289 -10.15 19.14 0.80
C ILE A 289 -9.72 19.27 -0.65
N GLU A 290 -9.01 20.33 -0.99
CA GLU A 290 -8.38 20.52 -2.29
C GLU A 290 -6.93 20.00 -2.26
N TRP A 291 -6.66 18.93 -2.99
CA TRP A 291 -5.32 18.31 -3.09
C TRP A 291 -4.64 18.72 -4.39
N GLN A 292 -3.76 19.71 -4.34
CA GLN A 292 -3.14 20.31 -5.51
C GLN A 292 -1.71 19.80 -5.75
N ARG A 293 -1.45 19.21 -6.92
CA ARG A 293 -0.09 18.85 -7.33
C ARG A 293 0.40 19.69 -8.49
N LYS A 294 1.68 20.03 -8.45
CA LYS A 294 2.39 20.60 -9.59
C LYS A 294 2.51 19.56 -10.70
N ASN A 295 2.19 19.98 -11.92
CA ASN A 295 2.36 19.23 -13.15
C ASN A 295 3.16 20.10 -14.11
N PHE A 296 4.32 19.63 -14.55
CA PHE A 296 5.16 20.41 -15.46
C PHE A 296 4.79 20.10 -16.91
N ASP A 297 4.39 21.11 -17.66
CA ASP A 297 4.12 21.02 -19.09
C ASP A 297 5.31 21.55 -19.89
N SER A 298 5.93 20.66 -20.66
CA SER A 298 7.09 20.97 -21.51
C SER A 298 6.81 20.87 -23.00
N SER A 299 5.52 20.82 -23.39
CA SER A 299 5.13 20.75 -24.80
C SER A 299 5.66 21.92 -25.64
N GLU A 300 5.73 23.12 -25.05
CA GLU A 300 6.13 24.37 -25.71
C GLU A 300 7.48 24.93 -25.24
N GLY A 301 8.21 24.23 -24.37
CA GLY A 301 9.49 24.70 -23.82
C GLY A 301 10.67 24.55 -24.79
N GLU A 302 11.73 25.33 -24.56
CA GLU A 302 12.98 25.23 -25.33
C GLU A 302 13.76 23.95 -24.99
N ASP A 303 14.62 23.50 -25.89
CA ASP A 303 15.53 22.38 -25.62
C ASP A 303 16.66 22.86 -24.71
N GLY A 304 16.85 22.20 -23.56
CA GLY A 304 17.80 22.65 -22.52
C GLY A 304 17.34 22.43 -21.08
N GLY A 305 16.11 21.92 -20.89
CA GLY A 305 15.54 21.64 -19.59
C GLY A 305 16.27 20.53 -18.79
N ARG A 306 15.95 20.45 -17.50
CA ARG A 306 16.57 19.50 -16.55
C ARG A 306 16.44 18.03 -16.95
N ILE A 307 17.42 17.21 -16.57
CA ILE A 307 17.29 15.75 -16.65
C ILE A 307 16.30 15.27 -15.59
N VAL A 308 15.25 14.57 -16.00
CA VAL A 308 14.27 13.96 -15.09
C VAL A 308 14.62 12.51 -14.89
N LEU A 309 15.00 12.17 -13.66
CA LEU A 309 15.28 10.80 -13.23
C LEU A 309 13.97 10.10 -12.84
N PRO A 310 13.51 9.06 -13.58
CA PRO A 310 12.27 8.37 -13.28
C PRO A 310 12.38 7.54 -11.99
N ARG A 311 11.43 7.68 -11.07
CA ARG A 311 11.35 6.88 -9.85
C ARG A 311 10.06 6.06 -9.86
N PRO A 312 10.10 4.80 -10.32
CA PRO A 312 8.90 3.98 -10.41
C PRO A 312 8.36 3.67 -9.01
N VAL A 313 7.04 3.62 -8.91
CA VAL A 313 6.31 3.18 -7.71
C VAL A 313 5.51 1.96 -8.10
N ARG A 314 5.58 0.90 -7.31
CA ARG A 314 4.79 -0.33 -7.50
C ARG A 314 4.33 -0.88 -6.16
N THR A 315 3.27 -1.68 -6.15
CA THR A 315 2.88 -2.46 -4.97
C THR A 315 3.59 -3.80 -5.00
N ALA A 316 3.93 -4.32 -3.82
CA ALA A 316 4.45 -5.67 -3.68
C ALA A 316 3.38 -6.70 -4.02
N GLU A 317 3.78 -7.75 -4.73
CA GLU A 317 2.90 -8.88 -5.01
C GLU A 317 2.71 -9.75 -3.75
N ALA A 318 1.60 -10.50 -3.69
CA ALA A 318 1.37 -11.45 -2.60
C ALA A 318 2.51 -12.47 -2.53
N GLU A 319 2.98 -12.78 -1.31
CA GLU A 319 4.13 -13.65 -1.04
C GLU A 319 5.46 -13.21 -1.70
N GLN A 320 5.53 -12.03 -2.33
CA GLN A 320 6.79 -11.48 -2.85
C GLN A 320 7.78 -11.38 -1.69
N PHE A 321 8.96 -11.98 -1.89
CA PHE A 321 10.04 -11.89 -0.92
C PHE A 321 10.66 -10.48 -0.94
N LEU A 322 10.70 -9.84 0.22
CA LEU A 322 11.29 -8.51 0.41
C LEU A 322 12.13 -8.50 1.68
N ASN A 323 13.42 -8.21 1.55
CA ASN A 323 14.31 -7.96 2.68
C ASN A 323 14.32 -6.48 3.03
N GLU A 324 13.84 -6.12 4.22
CA GLU A 324 13.83 -4.77 4.76
C GLU A 324 14.93 -4.58 5.81
N HIS A 325 15.95 -3.79 5.48
CA HIS A 325 17.00 -3.41 6.41
C HIS A 325 16.55 -2.26 7.31
N SER A 326 16.83 -2.41 8.61
CA SER A 326 16.41 -1.44 9.64
C SER A 326 17.39 -0.27 9.78
N HIS A 327 18.65 -0.46 9.37
CA HIS A 327 19.74 0.49 9.57
C HIS A 327 20.35 1.04 8.27
N ALA A 328 19.84 0.57 7.13
CA ALA A 328 20.28 1.03 5.83
C ALA A 328 19.36 2.12 5.29
N GLU A 329 19.90 2.97 4.43
CA GLU A 329 19.16 4.04 3.77
C GLU A 329 18.97 3.66 2.30
N PRO A 330 17.77 3.84 1.72
CA PRO A 330 17.58 3.62 0.29
C PRO A 330 18.40 4.61 -0.55
N ASP A 331 18.69 4.23 -1.79
CA ASP A 331 19.35 5.11 -2.75
C ASP A 331 18.41 6.25 -3.17
N ASN A 332 18.95 7.46 -3.36
CA ASN A 332 18.19 8.62 -3.85
C ASN A 332 17.48 8.39 -5.18
N HIS A 333 18.04 7.53 -6.03
CA HIS A 333 17.45 7.16 -7.31
C HIS A 333 17.13 5.67 -7.28
N SER A 334 16.07 5.30 -6.58
CA SER A 334 15.58 3.93 -6.45
C SER A 334 14.10 3.82 -6.81
N GLU A 335 13.63 2.58 -7.02
CA GLU A 335 12.20 2.30 -7.04
C GLU A 335 11.59 2.41 -5.63
N THR A 336 10.29 2.72 -5.57
CA THR A 336 9.49 2.64 -4.35
C THR A 336 8.55 1.45 -4.42
N VAL A 337 8.67 0.56 -3.45
CA VAL A 337 7.80 -0.62 -3.30
C VAL A 337 6.83 -0.39 -2.14
N ILE A 338 5.54 -0.39 -2.44
CA ILE A 338 4.47 -0.29 -1.46
C ILE A 338 4.13 -1.69 -0.94
N VAL A 339 4.33 -1.92 0.35
CA VAL A 339 3.94 -3.16 1.03
C VAL A 339 2.64 -2.92 1.80
N LYS A 340 1.60 -3.68 1.47
CA LYS A 340 0.31 -3.59 2.15
C LYS A 340 0.42 -4.10 3.59
N THR A 341 -0.02 -3.29 4.54
CA THR A 341 -0.20 -3.67 5.94
C THR A 341 -1.64 -4.17 6.16
N PRO A 342 -1.96 -4.76 7.33
CA PRO A 342 -3.32 -5.20 7.61
C PRO A 342 -4.36 -4.10 7.35
N PRO A 343 -5.53 -4.45 6.80
CA PRO A 343 -6.56 -3.46 6.46
C PRO A 343 -6.94 -2.57 7.64
N PHE A 344 -7.25 -1.30 7.35
CA PHE A 344 -7.73 -0.33 8.32
C PHE A 344 -8.96 0.39 7.79
N LYS A 345 -10.13 0.11 8.38
CA LYS A 345 -11.41 0.58 7.88
C LYS A 345 -11.65 2.04 8.22
N VAL A 346 -12.12 2.82 7.25
CA VAL A 346 -12.69 4.15 7.51
C VAL A 346 -14.13 3.98 7.96
N LEU A 347 -14.47 4.50 9.14
CA LEU A 347 -15.82 4.46 9.69
C LEU A 347 -16.56 5.77 9.41
N GLY A 348 -17.88 5.70 9.29
CA GLY A 348 -18.72 6.85 8.97
C GLY A 348 -18.52 7.39 7.54
N GLU A 349 -18.83 8.67 7.34
CA GLU A 349 -18.71 9.31 6.04
C GLU A 349 -17.23 9.61 5.73
N LYS A 350 -16.75 9.10 4.59
CA LYS A 350 -15.40 9.41 4.10
C LYS A 350 -15.32 10.87 3.67
N ARG A 351 -14.27 11.56 4.11
CA ARG A 351 -14.02 12.93 3.73
C ARG A 351 -13.79 13.08 2.22
N LYS A 352 -14.51 14.00 1.57
CA LYS A 352 -14.31 14.36 0.16
C LYS A 352 -12.96 15.04 -0.05
N VAL A 353 -12.22 14.57 -1.06
CA VAL A 353 -10.92 15.10 -1.48
C VAL A 353 -10.94 15.33 -2.99
N LYS A 354 -10.85 16.60 -3.41
CA LYS A 354 -10.81 17.03 -4.80
C LYS A 354 -9.37 17.17 -5.27
N LYS A 355 -8.97 16.39 -6.28
CA LYS A 355 -7.61 16.44 -6.85
C LYS A 355 -7.52 17.57 -7.88
N ILE A 356 -6.58 18.49 -7.68
CA ILE A 356 -6.30 19.63 -8.55
C ILE A 356 -4.87 19.51 -9.11
N LYS A 357 -4.66 19.99 -10.33
CA LYS A 357 -3.33 20.09 -10.94
C LYS A 357 -3.00 21.55 -11.21
N GLU A 358 -1.87 22.01 -10.72
CA GLU A 358 -1.27 23.29 -11.10
C GLU A 358 -0.30 23.02 -12.26
N VAL A 359 -0.58 23.58 -13.43
CA VAL A 359 0.27 23.37 -14.61
C VAL A 359 1.34 24.45 -14.65
N ILE A 360 2.61 24.05 -14.59
CA ILE A 360 3.76 24.95 -14.67
C ILE A 360 4.44 24.70 -16.02
N LYS A 361 4.57 25.75 -16.85
CA LYS A 361 5.33 25.68 -18.09
C LYS A 361 6.82 25.48 -17.78
N ALA A 362 7.46 24.56 -18.49
CA ALA A 362 8.85 24.21 -18.27
C ALA A 362 9.56 23.87 -19.58
N ASP A 363 10.87 24.02 -19.61
CA ASP A 363 11.70 23.62 -20.74
C ASP A 363 11.68 22.10 -20.96
N ARG A 364 11.96 21.69 -22.19
CA ARG A 364 12.02 20.29 -22.58
C ARG A 364 13.24 19.63 -21.94
N GLY A 365 12.98 18.88 -20.88
CA GLY A 365 13.97 18.05 -20.20
C GLY A 365 14.22 16.71 -20.90
N ARG A 366 15.38 16.11 -20.64
CA ARG A 366 15.69 14.74 -21.08
C ARG A 366 15.33 13.74 -19.98
N LEU A 367 14.79 12.59 -20.36
CA LEU A 367 14.58 11.49 -19.41
C LEU A 367 15.92 10.82 -19.12
N GLY A 368 16.31 10.77 -17.85
CA GLY A 368 17.51 10.04 -17.43
C GLY A 368 17.27 8.53 -17.30
N PRO A 369 18.30 7.76 -16.94
CA PRO A 369 18.20 6.31 -16.83
C PRO A 369 17.23 5.90 -15.72
N ARG A 370 16.58 4.73 -15.90
CA ARG A 370 15.83 4.09 -14.82
C ARG A 370 16.77 3.65 -13.69
N PRO A 371 16.28 3.63 -12.44
CA PRO A 371 17.06 3.08 -11.34
C PRO A 371 17.34 1.60 -11.58
N SER A 372 18.43 1.09 -11.00
CA SER A 372 18.72 -0.34 -10.97
C SER A 372 17.66 -1.08 -10.15
N GLU A 373 17.49 -2.37 -10.45
CA GLU A 373 16.68 -3.26 -9.62
C GLU A 373 17.37 -3.48 -8.27
N ALA A 374 16.64 -3.22 -7.19
CA ALA A 374 17.17 -3.29 -5.84
C ALA A 374 17.21 -4.74 -5.32
N ASN A 375 18.31 -5.11 -4.67
CA ASN A 375 18.46 -6.44 -4.06
C ASN A 375 17.91 -6.50 -2.63
N SER A 376 17.70 -5.33 -2.02
CA SER A 376 17.16 -5.17 -0.67
C SER A 376 16.42 -3.84 -0.56
N HIS A 377 15.71 -3.63 0.54
CA HIS A 377 14.84 -2.46 0.70
C HIS A 377 15.02 -1.83 2.08
N SER A 378 14.60 -0.57 2.21
CA SER A 378 14.50 0.12 3.49
C SER A 378 13.38 1.16 3.44
N SER A 379 12.70 1.32 4.58
CA SER A 379 11.72 2.39 4.78
C SER A 379 12.35 3.71 5.24
N GLY A 380 13.69 3.80 5.35
CA GLY A 380 14.43 5.00 5.75
C GLY A 380 14.37 6.17 4.76
N GLU A 381 15.04 7.26 5.14
CA GLU A 381 15.18 8.44 4.28
C GLU A 381 16.13 8.13 3.10
N GLU A 382 15.78 8.58 1.90
CA GLU A 382 16.62 8.36 0.72
C GLU A 382 17.89 9.22 0.81
N THR A 383 19.05 8.59 0.60
CA THR A 383 20.36 9.26 0.62
C THR A 383 21.32 8.59 -0.37
N GLY A 384 22.33 9.30 -0.86
CA GLY A 384 23.42 8.72 -1.65
C GLY A 384 22.98 7.92 -2.89
N SER A 385 23.87 7.08 -3.39
CA SER A 385 23.66 6.22 -4.56
C SER A 385 24.57 4.99 -4.52
N GLY A 386 24.22 3.93 -5.25
CA GLY A 386 25.10 2.76 -5.47
C GLY A 386 25.05 1.71 -4.36
N LYS A 387 24.12 1.83 -3.40
CA LYS A 387 23.91 0.83 -2.34
C LYS A 387 23.06 -0.34 -2.84
N ASN A 388 22.32 -0.14 -3.94
CA ASN A 388 21.33 -1.05 -4.50
C ASN A 388 20.21 -1.40 -3.50
N ILE A 389 19.77 -0.38 -2.75
CA ILE A 389 18.72 -0.47 -1.73
C ILE A 389 17.51 0.35 -2.21
N GLY A 390 16.38 -0.33 -2.39
CA GLY A 390 15.11 0.26 -2.81
C GLY A 390 14.35 0.91 -1.66
N LYS A 391 13.52 1.91 -1.96
CA LYS A 391 12.62 2.51 -0.98
C LYS A 391 11.42 1.59 -0.74
N LEU A 392 11.03 1.45 0.52
CA LEU A 392 9.83 0.72 0.93
C LEU A 392 8.85 1.67 1.65
N GLU A 393 7.58 1.59 1.29
CA GLU A 393 6.48 2.28 1.99
C GLU A 393 5.50 1.23 2.53
N HIS A 394 5.08 1.35 3.79
CA HIS A 394 4.07 0.46 4.36
C HIS A 394 2.74 1.20 4.45
N VAL A 395 1.72 0.69 3.75
CA VAL A 395 0.44 1.39 3.58
C VAL A 395 -0.69 0.48 4.03
N ALA A 396 -1.58 0.99 4.89
CA ALA A 396 -2.81 0.29 5.25
C ALA A 396 -3.76 0.26 4.06
N ASP A 397 -4.23 -0.94 3.72
CA ASP A 397 -5.32 -1.08 2.76
C ASP A 397 -6.61 -0.59 3.43
N ALA A 398 -7.11 0.54 2.97
CA ALA A 398 -8.21 1.22 3.62
C ALA A 398 -9.20 1.62 2.53
N ASP A 399 -10.14 0.71 2.31
CA ASP A 399 -11.16 0.75 1.26
C ASP A 399 -10.53 0.95 -0.13
N VAL A 400 -10.36 -0.19 -0.82
CA VAL A 400 -9.92 -0.40 -2.20
C VAL A 400 -10.20 0.78 -3.15
N GLU A 401 -9.42 1.86 -3.07
CA GLU A 401 -9.06 2.66 -4.22
C GLU A 401 -7.94 1.87 -4.88
N LEU A 402 -8.27 1.15 -5.94
CA LEU A 402 -7.26 0.41 -6.69
C LEU A 402 -6.24 1.39 -7.26
N GLU A 403 -5.08 1.44 -6.64
CA GLU A 403 -3.92 2.09 -7.23
C GLU A 403 -3.49 1.27 -8.45
N THR A 404 -3.39 1.93 -9.61
CA THR A 404 -2.95 1.33 -10.87
C THR A 404 -1.45 1.01 -10.84
N HIS A 405 -1.06 -0.17 -11.34
CA HIS A 405 0.32 -0.63 -11.50
C HIS A 405 0.84 -0.41 -12.93
N GLY A 406 0.13 0.41 -13.70
CA GLY A 406 0.24 0.55 -15.14
C GLY A 406 -0.73 -0.38 -15.87
N PHE A 407 -1.45 0.16 -16.84
CA PHE A 407 -2.58 -0.44 -17.56
C PHE A 407 -2.33 -1.89 -18.01
N LEU A 408 -1.20 -2.18 -18.66
CA LEU A 408 -0.91 -3.55 -19.12
C LEU A 408 -0.68 -4.52 -17.95
N ASN A 409 -0.06 -4.05 -16.86
CA ASN A 409 0.08 -4.84 -15.63
C ASN A 409 -1.27 -5.05 -14.94
N ASP A 410 -2.13 -4.02 -14.93
CA ASP A 410 -3.47 -4.13 -14.36
C ASP A 410 -4.32 -5.19 -15.08
N ILE A 411 -4.25 -5.24 -16.41
CA ILE A 411 -4.93 -6.28 -17.22
C ILE A 411 -4.34 -7.68 -16.92
N TRP A 412 -3.01 -7.80 -16.85
CA TRP A 412 -2.35 -9.05 -16.48
C TRP A 412 -2.79 -9.54 -15.10
N ASN A 413 -2.78 -8.65 -14.10
CA ASN A 413 -3.19 -8.95 -12.73
C ASN A 413 -4.67 -9.33 -12.65
N ALA A 414 -5.52 -8.71 -13.47
CA ALA A 414 -6.93 -9.08 -13.58
C ALA A 414 -7.11 -10.53 -14.08
N PHE A 415 -6.41 -10.95 -15.13
CA PHE A 415 -6.45 -12.34 -15.59
C PHE A 415 -5.88 -13.32 -14.57
N ARG A 416 -4.79 -12.95 -13.87
CA ARG A 416 -4.20 -13.77 -12.80
C ARG A 416 -5.16 -13.93 -11.62
N SER A 417 -5.90 -12.89 -11.26
CA SER A 417 -6.96 -12.97 -10.24
C SER A 417 -8.11 -13.87 -10.69
N ILE A 418 -8.59 -13.74 -11.93
CA ILE A 418 -9.62 -14.64 -12.47
C ILE A 418 -9.16 -16.11 -12.40
N MET A 419 -7.90 -16.39 -12.72
CA MET A 419 -7.34 -17.74 -12.59
C MET A 419 -7.31 -18.23 -11.15
N ALA A 420 -6.88 -17.37 -10.20
CA ALA A 420 -6.81 -17.72 -8.78
C ALA A 420 -8.19 -18.04 -8.19
N ASP A 421 -9.24 -17.33 -8.63
CA ASP A 421 -10.61 -17.51 -8.14
C ASP A 421 -11.36 -18.63 -8.89
N ASN A 422 -10.80 -19.17 -9.97
CA ASN A 422 -11.42 -20.22 -10.78
C ASN A 422 -10.42 -21.37 -11.07
N PRO A 423 -9.77 -21.97 -10.05
CA PRO A 423 -8.65 -22.90 -10.24
C PRO A 423 -9.02 -24.18 -11.00
N ASP A 424 -10.27 -24.65 -10.86
CA ASP A 424 -10.74 -25.89 -11.51
C ASP A 424 -11.01 -25.72 -13.01
N ARG A 425 -11.15 -24.48 -13.47
CA ARG A 425 -11.56 -24.16 -14.84
C ARG A 425 -10.48 -23.44 -15.61
N VAL A 426 -9.75 -22.54 -14.96
CA VAL A 426 -8.70 -21.73 -15.57
C VAL A 426 -7.35 -22.33 -15.26
N THR A 427 -6.81 -23.08 -16.21
CA THR A 427 -5.57 -23.85 -15.98
C THR A 427 -4.31 -23.05 -16.29
N LYS A 428 -4.40 -22.01 -17.12
CA LYS A 428 -3.22 -21.21 -17.52
C LYS A 428 -3.57 -19.76 -17.80
N VAL A 429 -2.71 -18.86 -17.33
CA VAL A 429 -2.62 -17.44 -17.75
C VAL A 429 -1.16 -17.12 -18.05
N ASN A 430 -0.87 -16.71 -19.28
CA ASN A 430 0.49 -16.41 -19.76
C ASN A 430 0.48 -15.33 -20.84
N TRP A 431 1.59 -14.64 -21.02
CA TRP A 431 1.79 -13.63 -22.04
C TRP A 431 2.69 -14.16 -23.15
N TYR A 432 2.52 -13.63 -24.37
CA TYR A 432 3.25 -14.07 -25.56
C TYR A 432 4.20 -12.99 -26.06
N THR A 433 5.42 -13.42 -26.35
CA THR A 433 6.35 -12.71 -27.22
C THR A 433 6.91 -13.75 -28.19
N PRO A 434 6.93 -13.49 -29.51
CA PRO A 434 7.48 -14.45 -30.46
C PRO A 434 8.83 -15.00 -30.02
N THR A 435 9.04 -16.32 -30.00
CA THR A 435 8.15 -17.42 -30.47
C THR A 435 7.43 -18.17 -29.33
N LYS A 436 7.40 -17.65 -28.10
CA LYS A 436 6.96 -18.41 -26.92
C LYS A 436 6.03 -17.67 -25.94
N PHE A 437 5.18 -18.45 -25.30
CA PHE A 437 4.42 -18.03 -24.13
C PHE A 437 5.28 -18.09 -22.87
N ARG A 438 5.03 -17.18 -21.93
CA ARG A 438 5.66 -17.15 -20.60
C ARG A 438 4.62 -16.89 -19.52
N ASP A 439 4.75 -17.59 -18.41
CA ASP A 439 3.85 -17.56 -17.25
C ASP A 439 4.48 -16.91 -16.01
N GLN A 440 5.78 -16.60 -16.06
CA GLN A 440 6.53 -15.94 -14.98
C GLN A 440 7.04 -14.55 -15.36
N GLY A 441 7.11 -13.68 -14.35
CA GLY A 441 7.60 -12.30 -14.47
C GLY A 441 6.56 -11.31 -15.03
N PRO A 442 6.89 -10.01 -15.06
CA PRO A 442 5.97 -8.98 -15.54
C PRO A 442 5.65 -9.18 -17.03
N PRO A 443 4.41 -8.85 -17.46
CA PRO A 443 4.00 -9.01 -18.85
C PRO A 443 4.86 -8.16 -19.78
N ARG A 444 5.21 -8.72 -20.95
CA ARG A 444 5.91 -7.99 -22.01
C ARG A 444 5.01 -7.82 -23.22
N ALA A 445 5.29 -6.76 -23.97
CA ALA A 445 4.60 -6.44 -25.20
C ALA A 445 5.52 -6.64 -26.41
N ILE A 446 4.93 -7.02 -27.54
CA ILE A 446 5.59 -7.09 -28.84
C ILE A 446 5.75 -5.66 -29.35
N LEU A 447 6.98 -5.24 -29.68
CA LEU A 447 7.23 -3.90 -30.18
C LEU A 447 6.72 -3.76 -31.62
N LEU A 448 5.85 -2.78 -31.84
CA LEU A 448 5.34 -2.41 -33.15
C LEU A 448 6.38 -1.54 -33.84
N ARG A 449 7.22 -2.16 -34.68
CA ARG A 449 8.25 -1.46 -35.44
C ARG A 449 7.65 -0.70 -36.63
N PRO A 450 8.22 0.42 -37.07
CA PRO A 450 7.92 0.97 -38.40
C PRO A 450 8.28 -0.05 -39.49
N THR A 451 7.48 -0.12 -40.55
CA THR A 451 7.78 -0.89 -41.77
C THR A 451 8.32 0.04 -42.84
N THR A 452 9.36 -0.40 -43.55
CA THR A 452 10.00 0.35 -44.65
C THR A 452 9.15 0.39 -45.92
N ASP A 453 8.25 -0.57 -46.12
CA ASP A 453 7.52 -0.77 -47.38
C ASP A 453 6.15 -0.05 -47.40
N TRP A 454 6.02 1.08 -46.70
CA TRP A 454 4.72 1.67 -46.36
C TRP A 454 4.58 3.15 -46.73
N GLU A 455 3.57 3.45 -47.56
CA GLU A 455 2.97 4.78 -47.72
C GLU A 455 1.54 4.77 -47.14
N PRO A 456 1.29 5.32 -45.94
CA PRO A 456 -0.06 5.48 -45.44
C PRO A 456 -0.81 6.62 -46.12
N GLU A 457 -2.12 6.44 -46.28
CA GLU A 457 -3.06 7.51 -46.66
C GLU A 457 -3.03 8.68 -45.66
N GLU A 458 -2.81 8.40 -44.36
CA GLU A 458 -2.62 9.42 -43.32
C GLU A 458 -1.18 9.46 -42.77
N LYS A 459 -0.51 10.61 -42.91
CA LYS A 459 0.81 10.89 -42.30
C LYS A 459 0.83 10.71 -40.75
N SER A 460 -0.34 10.73 -40.11
CA SER A 460 -0.53 10.53 -38.67
C SER A 460 -0.16 9.09 -38.24
N ALA A 461 -0.40 8.11 -39.10
CA ALA A 461 -0.20 6.69 -38.81
C ALA A 461 1.28 6.35 -38.61
N LEU A 462 2.18 6.98 -39.39
CA LEU A 462 3.64 6.82 -39.26
C LEU A 462 4.15 7.15 -37.87
N GLY A 463 3.47 8.04 -37.16
CA GLY A 463 3.85 8.43 -35.80
C GLY A 463 3.31 7.57 -34.70
N TRP A 464 2.20 6.90 -34.98
CA TRP A 464 1.44 6.21 -33.96
C TRP A 464 2.19 5.03 -33.35
N VAL A 465 3.03 4.36 -34.16
CA VAL A 465 3.88 3.25 -33.74
C VAL A 465 4.91 3.66 -32.69
N TYR A 466 5.14 4.96 -32.50
CA TYR A 466 6.01 5.48 -31.45
C TYR A 466 5.19 5.90 -30.23
N LEU A 467 5.63 5.47 -29.04
CA LEU A 467 5.24 6.10 -27.79
C LEU A 467 5.92 7.46 -27.63
N ASP A 468 7.14 7.55 -28.16
CA ASP A 468 7.92 8.77 -28.22
C ASP A 468 8.78 8.76 -29.48
N ARG A 469 8.41 9.65 -30.42
CA ARG A 469 9.11 9.82 -31.71
C ARG A 469 10.54 10.32 -31.50
N LYS A 470 10.82 11.12 -30.48
CA LYS A 470 12.15 11.71 -30.25
C LYS A 470 13.18 10.66 -29.82
N THR A 471 12.74 9.71 -29.00
CA THR A 471 13.61 8.62 -28.52
C THR A 471 13.56 7.37 -29.40
N GLY A 472 12.73 7.36 -30.45
CA GLY A 472 12.48 6.18 -31.27
C GLY A 472 11.77 5.04 -30.52
N LYS A 473 11.24 5.31 -29.31
CA LYS A 473 10.62 4.30 -28.47
C LYS A 473 9.30 3.84 -29.09
N CYS A 474 9.30 2.60 -29.55
CA CYS A 474 8.14 1.98 -30.19
C CYS A 474 7.09 1.55 -29.15
N ARG A 475 5.83 1.58 -29.59
CA ARG A 475 4.64 1.13 -28.86
C ARG A 475 4.58 -0.39 -28.84
N GLY A 476 4.12 -0.93 -27.71
CA GLY A 476 3.90 -2.36 -27.55
C GLY A 476 2.46 -2.81 -27.85
N LEU A 477 2.32 -4.04 -28.34
CA LEU A 477 1.09 -4.82 -28.30
C LEU A 477 1.27 -5.99 -27.33
N MET A 478 0.49 -6.05 -26.26
CA MET A 478 0.47 -7.17 -25.35
C MET A 478 -0.50 -8.24 -25.87
N VAL A 479 -0.05 -9.50 -25.84
CA VAL A 479 -0.85 -10.67 -26.21
C VAL A 479 -0.88 -11.60 -25.01
N LEU A 480 -2.07 -11.84 -24.45
CA LEU A 480 -2.29 -12.74 -23.33
C LEU A 480 -3.07 -13.97 -23.77
N ARG A 481 -2.78 -15.12 -23.17
CA ARG A 481 -3.58 -16.34 -23.27
C ARG A 481 -4.15 -16.68 -21.89
N ILE A 482 -5.44 -16.97 -21.87
CA ILE A 482 -6.12 -17.62 -20.75
C ILE A 482 -6.72 -18.95 -21.26
N GLN A 483 -6.41 -20.06 -20.58
CA GLN A 483 -6.94 -21.39 -20.91
C GLN A 483 -8.08 -21.73 -19.95
N ILE A 484 -9.30 -21.92 -20.47
CA ILE A 484 -10.53 -22.13 -19.72
C ILE A 484 -11.21 -23.39 -20.22
N ASP A 485 -11.47 -24.36 -19.33
CA ASP A 485 -12.08 -25.65 -19.66
C ASP A 485 -11.36 -26.34 -20.84
N GLY A 486 -10.02 -26.30 -20.82
CA GLY A 486 -9.14 -26.84 -21.87
C GLY A 486 -9.03 -25.97 -23.13
N LYS A 487 -9.85 -24.94 -23.31
CA LYS A 487 -9.88 -24.08 -24.51
C LYS A 487 -9.06 -22.81 -24.33
N ASN A 488 -8.31 -22.42 -25.36
CA ASN A 488 -7.52 -21.19 -25.33
C ASN A 488 -8.36 -19.98 -25.75
N TYR A 489 -8.21 -18.89 -25.00
CA TYR A 489 -8.69 -17.56 -25.36
C TYR A 489 -7.52 -16.59 -25.36
N PHE A 490 -7.51 -15.66 -26.32
CA PHE A 490 -6.45 -14.68 -26.50
C PHE A 490 -6.97 -13.27 -26.34
N CYS A 491 -6.23 -12.47 -25.57
CA CYS A 491 -6.50 -11.06 -25.36
C CYS A 491 -5.39 -10.20 -25.96
N PHE A 492 -5.77 -9.16 -26.72
CA PHE A 492 -4.87 -8.21 -27.36
C PHE A 492 -5.10 -6.83 -26.78
N GLU A 493 -4.04 -6.22 -26.25
CA GLU A 493 -4.08 -4.90 -25.62
C GLU A 493 -2.96 -4.02 -26.16
N VAL A 494 -3.31 -2.83 -26.63
CA VAL A 494 -2.34 -1.86 -27.14
C VAL A 494 -1.82 -1.03 -25.97
N GLN A 495 -0.50 -0.84 -25.92
CA GLN A 495 0.12 0.01 -24.91
C GLN A 495 -0.31 1.48 -25.10
N PRO A 496 -0.94 2.11 -24.09
CA PRO A 496 -1.33 3.52 -24.16
C PRO A 496 -0.11 4.44 -24.00
N ILE A 497 -0.25 5.68 -24.46
CA ILE A 497 0.77 6.72 -24.24
C ILE A 497 0.86 7.05 -22.74
N ASN A 498 -0.30 7.22 -22.09
CA ASN A 498 -0.37 7.33 -20.64
C ASN A 498 -0.43 5.93 -20.04
N PRO A 499 0.62 5.46 -19.34
CA PRO A 499 0.68 4.10 -18.84
C PRO A 499 -0.42 3.78 -17.83
N ASN A 500 -1.12 4.76 -17.26
CA ASN A 500 -2.11 4.56 -16.20
C ASN A 500 -3.56 4.64 -16.70
N LYS A 501 -3.78 4.81 -18.01
CA LYS A 501 -5.12 5.02 -18.57
C LYS A 501 -5.28 4.25 -19.87
N ALA A 502 -6.38 3.49 -19.97
CA ALA A 502 -6.79 2.89 -21.23
C ALA A 502 -7.06 3.97 -22.28
N GLU A 503 -6.40 3.85 -23.42
CA GLU A 503 -6.55 4.75 -24.57
C GLU A 503 -7.24 4.02 -25.75
N TYR A 504 -6.99 2.71 -25.86
CA TYR A 504 -7.50 1.85 -26.93
C TYR A 504 -8.48 0.83 -26.37
N SER A 505 -9.32 0.29 -27.25
CA SER A 505 -10.12 -0.90 -26.93
C SER A 505 -9.23 -2.14 -26.88
N GLY A 506 -9.62 -3.12 -26.07
CA GLY A 506 -9.04 -4.46 -26.09
C GLY A 506 -9.82 -5.37 -27.02
N VAL A 507 -9.23 -6.51 -27.40
CA VAL A 507 -9.93 -7.60 -28.09
C VAL A 507 -9.76 -8.88 -27.29
N LEU A 508 -10.83 -9.62 -27.11
CA LEU A 508 -10.82 -10.97 -26.56
C LEU A 508 -11.44 -11.94 -27.58
N MET A 509 -10.76 -13.05 -27.84
CA MET A 509 -11.21 -14.04 -28.82
C MET A 509 -10.94 -15.46 -28.34
N LYS A 510 -11.78 -16.40 -28.77
CA LYS A 510 -11.49 -17.83 -28.63
C LYS A 510 -10.48 -18.22 -29.72
N SER A 511 -9.54 -19.11 -29.40
CA SER A 511 -8.60 -19.63 -30.39
C SER A 511 -9.35 -20.26 -31.56
N HIS A 512 -8.94 -19.90 -32.77
CA HIS A 512 -9.37 -20.52 -34.03
C HIS A 512 -8.20 -21.17 -34.78
N VAL A 513 -6.97 -20.95 -34.31
CA VAL A 513 -5.73 -21.54 -34.82
C VAL A 513 -5.44 -22.86 -34.11
N GLN A 514 -4.85 -23.80 -34.85
CA GLN A 514 -4.63 -25.19 -34.42
C GLN A 514 -3.16 -25.49 -34.13
N SER A 515 -2.22 -24.74 -34.71
CA SER A 515 -0.78 -24.90 -34.48
C SER A 515 -0.11 -23.64 -33.89
N PRO A 516 1.04 -23.80 -33.20
CA PRO A 516 1.88 -22.66 -32.79
C PRO A 516 2.31 -21.76 -33.95
N GLU A 517 2.58 -22.33 -35.11
CA GLU A 517 3.01 -21.63 -36.33
C GLU A 517 1.88 -20.75 -36.86
N GLU A 518 0.66 -21.30 -36.98
CA GLU A 518 -0.54 -20.54 -37.36
C GLU A 518 -0.82 -19.39 -36.38
N PHE A 519 -0.63 -19.64 -35.08
CA PHE A 519 -0.78 -18.59 -34.06
C PHE A 519 0.26 -17.49 -34.22
N GLU A 520 1.52 -17.84 -34.47
CA GLU A 520 2.59 -16.87 -34.69
C GLU A 520 2.32 -16.01 -35.93
N ASP A 521 1.91 -16.62 -37.04
CA ASP A 521 1.56 -15.91 -38.27
C ASP A 521 0.34 -15.00 -38.08
N PHE A 522 -0.67 -15.47 -37.35
CA PHE A 522 -1.80 -14.65 -36.94
C PHE A 522 -1.36 -13.44 -36.12
N VAL A 523 -0.50 -13.63 -35.11
CA VAL A 523 0.01 -12.52 -34.28
C VAL A 523 0.86 -11.55 -35.12
N LYS A 524 1.66 -12.04 -36.06
CA LYS A 524 2.42 -11.19 -37.00
C LYS A 524 1.48 -10.34 -37.86
N GLU A 525 0.42 -10.94 -38.38
CA GLU A 525 -0.60 -10.23 -39.17
C GLU A 525 -1.30 -9.15 -38.33
N ILE A 526 -1.73 -9.46 -37.10
CA ILE A 526 -2.34 -8.50 -36.20
C ILE A 526 -1.36 -7.36 -35.87
N CYS A 527 -0.11 -7.68 -35.54
CA CYS A 527 0.94 -6.69 -35.30
C CYS A 527 1.16 -5.80 -36.53
N SER A 528 1.03 -6.33 -37.75
CA SER A 528 1.05 -5.55 -38.99
C SER A 528 -0.17 -4.63 -39.09
N ARG A 529 -1.36 -5.20 -39.16
CA ARG A 529 -2.63 -4.49 -39.41
C ARG A 529 -2.93 -3.40 -38.36
N VAL A 530 -2.61 -3.64 -37.09
CA VAL A 530 -2.91 -2.68 -36.00
C VAL A 530 -2.25 -1.31 -36.21
N ARG A 531 -1.11 -1.28 -36.93
CA ARG A 531 -0.40 -0.04 -37.30
C ARG A 531 -1.21 0.81 -38.28
N TYR A 532 -1.82 0.17 -39.27
CA TYR A 532 -2.63 0.82 -40.31
C TYR A 532 -3.94 1.38 -39.77
N VAL A 533 -4.47 0.81 -38.69
CA VAL A 533 -5.70 1.29 -38.04
C VAL A 533 -5.46 2.12 -36.78
N VAL A 534 -4.21 2.51 -36.51
CA VAL A 534 -3.86 3.41 -35.39
C VAL A 534 -4.37 2.85 -34.04
N GLY A 535 -4.21 1.54 -33.83
CA GLY A 535 -4.66 0.85 -32.61
C GLY A 535 -6.16 0.63 -32.48
N ARG A 536 -6.96 1.03 -33.47
CA ARG A 536 -8.42 0.90 -33.43
C ARG A 536 -8.84 -0.47 -33.95
N PHE A 537 -8.86 -1.47 -33.07
CA PHE A 537 -9.26 -2.84 -33.44
C PHE A 537 -10.62 -2.94 -34.15
N LYS A 538 -11.56 -2.05 -33.85
CA LYS A 538 -12.86 -1.96 -34.55
C LYS A 538 -12.72 -1.79 -36.06
N HIS A 539 -11.65 -1.17 -36.55
CA HIS A 539 -11.40 -0.98 -37.99
C HIS A 539 -10.70 -2.17 -38.64
N MET A 540 -10.29 -3.18 -37.86
CA MET A 540 -9.72 -4.44 -38.34
C MET A 540 -10.49 -5.65 -37.80
N TYR A 541 -11.80 -5.49 -37.53
CA TYR A 541 -12.63 -6.56 -36.96
C TYR A 541 -12.67 -7.83 -37.82
N ARG A 542 -12.53 -7.68 -39.16
CA ARG A 542 -12.47 -8.79 -40.12
C ARG A 542 -11.21 -9.65 -39.98
N SER A 543 -10.18 -9.15 -39.30
CA SER A 543 -8.96 -9.91 -38.98
C SER A 543 -9.12 -10.79 -37.75
N PHE A 544 -10.26 -10.78 -37.09
CA PHE A 544 -10.55 -11.63 -35.94
C PHE A 544 -11.69 -12.60 -36.29
N PRO A 545 -11.78 -13.76 -35.60
CA PRO A 545 -12.89 -14.68 -35.82
C PRO A 545 -14.24 -14.03 -35.46
N PRO A 546 -15.37 -14.48 -36.06
CA PRO A 546 -16.68 -13.83 -35.90
C PRO A 546 -17.18 -13.67 -34.46
N ASN A 547 -16.70 -14.49 -33.54
CA ASN A 547 -17.06 -14.47 -32.12
C ASN A 547 -16.12 -13.64 -31.24
N ALA A 548 -15.14 -12.94 -31.82
CA ALA A 548 -14.27 -12.03 -31.08
C ALA A 548 -15.06 -10.85 -30.53
N LYS A 549 -14.69 -10.40 -29.31
CA LYS A 549 -15.29 -9.26 -28.64
C LYS A 549 -14.29 -8.12 -28.54
N ILE A 550 -14.64 -6.98 -29.12
CA ILE A 550 -13.90 -5.74 -28.96
C ILE A 550 -14.57 -4.95 -27.84
N PHE A 551 -13.80 -4.54 -26.83
CA PHE A 551 -14.35 -3.95 -25.63
C PHE A 551 -13.62 -2.68 -25.21
N LYS A 552 -14.36 -1.77 -24.56
CA LYS A 552 -13.81 -0.62 -23.86
C LYS A 552 -13.58 -0.97 -22.40
N HIS A 553 -12.56 -0.34 -21.82
CA HIS A 553 -12.21 -0.47 -20.41
C HIS A 553 -12.98 0.55 -19.58
N HIS A 554 -13.50 0.09 -18.45
CA HIS A 554 -14.12 0.92 -17.43
C HIS A 554 -13.60 0.47 -16.08
N GLN A 555 -13.34 1.42 -15.18
CA GLN A 555 -12.86 1.16 -13.83
C GLN A 555 -14.05 1.21 -12.88
N ARG A 556 -14.71 0.08 -12.67
CA ARG A 556 -15.82 -0.08 -11.70
C ARG A 556 -15.52 -1.16 -10.66
N ASP A 557 -14.31 -1.68 -10.68
CA ASP A 557 -13.89 -2.83 -9.88
C ASP A 557 -13.58 -2.43 -8.44
N ALA A 558 -13.98 -3.30 -7.50
CA ALA A 558 -13.78 -3.08 -6.08
C ALA A 558 -12.57 -3.81 -5.49
N LYS A 559 -11.83 -4.61 -6.29
CA LYS A 559 -10.71 -5.47 -5.80
C LYS A 559 -9.52 -5.59 -6.74
N VAL A 560 -9.73 -5.64 -8.06
CA VAL A 560 -8.67 -5.71 -9.09
C VAL A 560 -9.12 -4.95 -10.34
N LEU A 561 -8.32 -4.01 -10.85
CA LEU A 561 -8.74 -3.14 -11.96
C LEU A 561 -9.08 -3.95 -13.20
N TYR A 562 -10.15 -3.55 -13.90
CA TYR A 562 -10.63 -4.15 -15.14
C TYR A 562 -11.17 -5.59 -15.03
N ARG A 563 -11.09 -6.24 -13.87
CA ARG A 563 -11.49 -7.65 -13.64
C ARG A 563 -12.95 -7.91 -14.02
N SER A 564 -13.89 -7.16 -13.45
CA SER A 564 -15.32 -7.27 -13.74
C SER A 564 -15.61 -7.00 -15.21
N ARG A 565 -14.87 -6.09 -15.86
CA ARG A 565 -15.03 -5.89 -17.30
C ARG A 565 -14.60 -7.12 -18.09
N LEU A 566 -13.44 -7.71 -17.78
CA LEU A 566 -12.95 -8.91 -18.47
C LEU A 566 -13.85 -10.12 -18.25
N ILE A 567 -14.37 -10.32 -17.03
CA ILE A 567 -15.37 -11.37 -16.73
C ILE A 567 -16.64 -11.16 -17.55
N ASN A 568 -17.14 -9.92 -17.62
CA ASN A 568 -18.33 -9.63 -18.42
C ASN A 568 -18.10 -9.92 -19.91
N VAL A 569 -16.92 -9.60 -20.44
CA VAL A 569 -16.58 -9.92 -21.84
C VAL A 569 -16.49 -11.43 -22.07
N LEU A 570 -15.90 -12.19 -21.14
CA LEU A 570 -15.90 -13.66 -21.18
C LEU A 570 -17.32 -14.22 -21.12
N ARG A 571 -18.19 -13.64 -20.30
CA ARG A 571 -19.61 -14.01 -20.21
C ARG A 571 -20.36 -13.74 -21.51
N GLU A 572 -20.12 -12.60 -22.16
CA GLU A 572 -20.63 -12.28 -23.50
C GLU A 572 -20.15 -13.28 -24.58
N MET A 573 -19.09 -14.05 -24.30
CA MET A 573 -18.58 -15.13 -25.15
C MET A 573 -19.04 -16.53 -24.70
N GLY A 574 -19.98 -16.61 -23.75
CA GLY A 574 -20.53 -17.87 -23.24
C GLY A 574 -19.70 -18.53 -22.13
N VAL A 575 -18.79 -17.80 -21.48
CA VAL A 575 -17.97 -18.30 -20.37
C VAL A 575 -18.29 -17.54 -19.09
N THR A 576 -18.90 -18.21 -18.12
CA THR A 576 -19.14 -17.64 -16.79
C THR A 576 -17.95 -17.96 -15.88
N LEU A 577 -17.33 -16.96 -15.24
CA LEU A 577 -16.26 -17.12 -14.25
C LEU A 577 -16.54 -16.18 -13.07
N GLU A 578 -16.02 -16.52 -11.90
CA GLU A 578 -16.11 -15.72 -10.68
C GLU A 578 -15.15 -14.55 -10.67
#